data_AF-A0A8T2QQQ6-F1
#
_entry.id   AF-A0A8T2QQQ6-F1
#
_cell.length_a   1.000
_cell.length_b   1.000
_cell.length_c   1.000
_cell.angle_alpha   90.00
_cell.angle_beta   90.00
_cell.angle_gamma   90.00
#
_symmetry.space_group_name_H-M   'P 1'
#
loop_
_entity.id
_entity.type
_entity.pdbx_description
1 polymer ?
#
loop_
_entity_poly.entity_id
_entity_poly.type
_entity_poly.pdbx_seq_one_letter_code
_entity_poly.pdbx_strand_id
1 'polypeptide(L)'
;MTKPRVSASTSTAPSEWISLKEQLIQFAAIVGIAAFVAFTGITLIEWQKRESLPFCDYYASESCIPCPENARCSGKNMECLFGFTKHGKRCLRDQKIRKAIEAIDELIIEKFCGNYSLSLCKWTGPKQEEGQDAAIKRLNTRKNSQGLLELYCPIQLVEYYKPYRCRAWEWMLSYRNILLISCPLVFLAVVILSKAYLKQKISKRAEQLYIQVCQTLEAKSQNNMTGGETWVVASHLRDHLLTLNERKNGTVWYKVEQMVRRDSRIDQYPKLVKGESKVVWEWQV
;
A
#
# COMPACT_ATOMS: atom_id res chain seq x y z
N MET A 1 -72.80 -12.56 -105.42
CA MET A 1 -72.42 -13.82 -104.74
C MET A 1 -70.90 -13.89 -104.66
N THR A 2 -70.40 -14.40 -103.52
CA THR A 2 -69.07 -14.95 -103.22
C THR A 2 -67.82 -14.04 -103.02
N LYS A 3 -67.15 -14.36 -101.90
CA LYS A 3 -66.04 -13.76 -101.13
C LYS A 3 -64.67 -13.63 -101.84
N PRO A 4 -63.74 -12.84 -101.26
CA PRO A 4 -62.35 -12.72 -101.69
C PRO A 4 -61.45 -13.84 -101.13
N ARG A 5 -60.26 -14.03 -101.70
CA ARG A 5 -59.16 -14.79 -101.09
C ARG A 5 -57.88 -13.94 -101.09
N VAL A 6 -57.47 -13.57 -99.87
CA VAL A 6 -56.14 -13.06 -99.51
C VAL A 6 -55.23 -14.26 -99.25
N SER A 7 -53.94 -14.14 -99.59
CA SER A 7 -52.72 -14.69 -98.94
C SER A 7 -51.61 -14.85 -99.98
N ALA A 8 -50.32 -14.54 -99.78
CA ALA A 8 -49.60 -13.91 -98.69
C ALA A 8 -48.15 -13.63 -99.19
N SER A 9 -47.56 -12.56 -98.64
CA SER A 9 -46.14 -12.38 -98.26
C SER A 9 -45.00 -13.01 -99.08
N THR A 10 -43.95 -12.22 -99.34
CA THR A 10 -42.66 -12.44 -98.66
C THR A 10 -41.85 -11.14 -98.63
N SER A 11 -41.50 -10.73 -97.42
CA SER A 11 -40.63 -9.62 -97.02
C SER A 11 -39.15 -9.98 -97.12
N THR A 12 -38.30 -9.05 -97.53
CA THR A 12 -36.85 -9.07 -97.27
C THR A 12 -36.37 -7.68 -96.83
N ALA A 13 -36.10 -7.52 -95.53
CA ALA A 13 -35.26 -6.44 -95.01
C ALA A 13 -34.53 -6.89 -93.73
N PRO A 14 -33.30 -7.48 -93.83
CA PRO A 14 -32.49 -7.76 -92.66
C PRO A 14 -31.07 -7.16 -92.66
N SER A 15 -30.64 -6.37 -93.66
CA SER A 15 -29.23 -5.91 -93.75
C SER A 15 -28.94 -4.51 -93.20
N GLU A 16 -29.84 -3.54 -93.36
CA GLU A 16 -29.55 -2.14 -92.95
C GLU A 16 -29.58 -1.93 -91.43
N TRP A 17 -30.39 -2.72 -90.71
CA TRP A 17 -30.56 -2.59 -89.25
C TRP A 17 -29.35 -3.06 -88.44
N ILE A 18 -28.52 -3.94 -89.00
CA ILE A 18 -27.34 -4.48 -88.32
C ILE A 18 -26.22 -3.43 -88.36
N SER A 19 -25.96 -2.83 -89.54
CA SER A 19 -24.91 -1.82 -89.72
C SER A 19 -25.12 -0.56 -88.87
N LEU A 20 -26.38 -0.11 -88.69
CA LEU A 20 -26.70 1.04 -87.83
C LEU A 20 -26.43 0.75 -86.34
N LYS A 21 -26.68 -0.49 -85.89
CA LYS A 21 -26.45 -0.90 -84.50
C LYS A 21 -24.96 -0.94 -84.16
N GLU A 22 -24.13 -1.49 -85.04
CA GLU A 22 -22.67 -1.49 -84.85
C GLU A 22 -22.11 -0.06 -84.70
N GLN A 23 -22.55 0.86 -85.54
CA GLN A 23 -22.11 2.26 -85.48
C GLN A 23 -22.57 2.93 -84.18
N LEU A 24 -23.84 2.74 -83.77
CA LEU A 24 -24.36 3.29 -82.52
C LEU A 24 -23.62 2.74 -81.29
N ILE A 25 -23.24 1.46 -81.28
CA ILE A 25 -22.46 0.86 -80.20
C ILE A 25 -21.06 1.47 -80.12
N GLN A 26 -20.39 1.67 -81.26
CA GLN A 26 -19.07 2.32 -81.30
C GLN A 26 -19.13 3.78 -80.81
N PHE A 27 -20.12 4.56 -81.26
CA PHE A 27 -20.29 5.93 -80.77
C PHE A 27 -20.63 5.99 -79.28
N ALA A 28 -21.50 5.11 -78.79
CA ALA A 28 -21.84 5.02 -77.37
C ALA A 28 -20.62 4.64 -76.50
N ALA A 29 -19.77 3.74 -76.98
CA ALA A 29 -18.54 3.36 -76.28
C ALA A 29 -17.54 4.52 -76.19
N ILE A 30 -17.33 5.25 -77.28
CA ILE A 30 -16.42 6.41 -77.30
C ILE A 30 -16.93 7.51 -76.37
N VAL A 31 -18.23 7.82 -76.42
CA VAL A 31 -18.86 8.82 -75.53
C VAL A 31 -18.79 8.37 -74.08
N GLY A 32 -19.01 7.08 -73.80
CA GLY A 32 -18.93 6.52 -72.45
C GLY A 32 -17.53 6.62 -71.85
N ILE A 33 -16.48 6.30 -72.63
CA ILE A 33 -15.08 6.42 -72.19
C ILE A 33 -14.72 7.88 -71.94
N ALA A 34 -15.10 8.80 -72.84
CA ALA A 34 -14.83 10.22 -72.67
C ALA A 34 -15.50 10.79 -71.40
N ALA A 35 -16.75 10.40 -71.13
CA ALA A 35 -17.47 10.81 -69.93
C ALA A 35 -16.83 10.26 -68.64
N PHE A 36 -16.38 9.00 -68.65
CA PHE A 36 -15.72 8.38 -67.50
C PHE A 36 -14.36 9.03 -67.18
N VAL A 37 -13.55 9.31 -68.20
CA VAL A 37 -12.27 10.01 -68.03
C VAL A 37 -12.50 11.44 -67.51
N ALA A 38 -13.51 12.15 -67.99
CA ALA A 38 -13.86 13.47 -67.48
C ALA A 38 -14.32 13.42 -66.01
N PHE A 39 -15.16 12.45 -65.64
CA PHE A 39 -15.68 12.32 -64.28
C PHE A 39 -14.59 11.95 -63.26
N THR A 40 -13.71 11.00 -63.62
CA THR A 40 -12.58 10.60 -62.77
C THR A 40 -11.56 11.75 -62.62
N GLY A 41 -11.27 12.49 -63.69
CA GLY A 41 -10.42 13.67 -63.63
C GLY A 41 -10.95 14.78 -62.72
N ILE A 42 -12.25 15.12 -62.83
CA ILE A 42 -12.88 16.16 -62.00
C ILE A 42 -12.87 15.75 -60.52
N THR A 43 -13.21 14.50 -60.20
CA THR A 43 -13.25 14.02 -58.82
C THR A 43 -11.88 13.97 -58.15
N LEU A 44 -10.82 13.60 -58.89
CA LEU A 44 -9.44 13.64 -58.39
C LEU A 44 -8.95 15.08 -58.12
N ILE A 45 -9.25 16.01 -59.03
CA ILE A 45 -8.89 17.43 -58.87
C ILE A 45 -9.62 18.03 -57.66
N GLU A 46 -10.90 17.74 -57.49
CA GLU A 46 -11.68 18.19 -56.33
C GLU A 46 -11.16 17.60 -55.01
N TRP A 47 -10.77 16.32 -55.00
CA TRP A 47 -10.22 15.67 -53.81
C TRP A 47 -8.87 16.27 -53.41
N GLN A 48 -7.96 16.46 -54.37
CA GLN A 48 -6.65 17.06 -54.11
C GLN A 48 -6.77 18.53 -53.67
N LYS A 49 -7.72 19.29 -54.25
CA LYS A 49 -8.05 20.64 -53.80
C LYS A 49 -8.56 20.67 -52.36
N ARG A 50 -9.33 19.63 -51.95
CA ARG A 50 -9.87 19.51 -50.58
C ARG A 50 -8.80 19.25 -49.52
N GLU A 51 -7.73 18.56 -49.90
CA GLU A 51 -6.66 18.18 -48.99
C GLU A 51 -5.72 19.37 -48.68
N SER A 52 -5.44 20.20 -49.69
CA SER A 52 -4.51 21.34 -49.62
C SER A 52 -5.11 22.65 -49.08
N LEU A 53 -6.42 22.72 -48.78
CA LEU A 53 -7.02 23.96 -48.27
C LEU A 53 -6.51 24.31 -46.86
N PRO A 54 -6.10 25.57 -46.64
CA PRO A 54 -5.70 26.06 -45.32
C PRO A 54 -6.90 26.20 -44.38
N PHE A 55 -6.64 26.30 -43.06
CA PHE A 55 -7.69 26.63 -42.08
C PHE A 55 -8.01 28.13 -42.11
N CYS A 56 -9.28 28.47 -41.98
CA CYS A 56 -9.76 29.85 -41.92
C CYS A 56 -9.31 30.56 -40.63
N ASP A 57 -8.88 31.81 -40.76
CA ASP A 57 -8.79 32.75 -39.64
C ASP A 57 -10.15 33.47 -39.46
N TYR A 58 -10.33 34.21 -38.37
CA TYR A 58 -11.58 34.86 -37.96
C TYR A 58 -12.18 35.80 -39.02
N TYR A 59 -11.37 36.27 -39.97
CA TYR A 59 -11.79 37.10 -41.10
C TYR A 59 -11.88 36.23 -42.36
N ALA A 60 -13.09 35.75 -42.63
CA ALA A 60 -13.37 34.71 -43.62
C ALA A 60 -13.01 35.08 -45.08
N SER A 61 -12.54 34.08 -45.83
CA SER A 61 -12.55 34.03 -47.30
C SER A 61 -13.25 32.72 -47.71
N GLU A 62 -13.92 32.68 -48.86
CA GLU A 62 -14.76 31.54 -49.30
C GLU A 62 -13.98 30.26 -49.70
N SER A 63 -12.67 30.19 -49.44
CA SER A 63 -11.79 29.09 -49.88
C SER A 63 -10.88 28.56 -48.76
N CYS A 64 -11.45 28.20 -47.61
CA CYS A 64 -10.72 27.59 -46.50
C CYS A 64 -11.58 26.62 -45.68
N ILE A 65 -10.93 25.76 -44.88
CA ILE A 65 -11.60 24.84 -43.96
C ILE A 65 -11.94 25.58 -42.66
N PRO A 66 -13.18 25.54 -42.17
CA PRO A 66 -13.54 26.19 -40.91
C PRO A 66 -12.70 25.64 -39.76
N CYS A 67 -12.35 26.49 -38.80
CA CYS A 67 -11.52 26.09 -37.67
C CYS A 67 -12.28 25.03 -36.83
N PRO A 68 -11.69 23.85 -36.59
CA PRO A 68 -12.36 22.78 -35.84
C PRO A 68 -12.55 23.16 -34.37
N GLU A 69 -13.56 22.59 -33.72
CA GLU A 69 -13.80 22.79 -32.29
C GLU A 69 -12.58 22.39 -31.46
N ASN A 70 -12.34 23.14 -30.39
CA ASN A 70 -11.20 22.96 -29.48
C ASN A 70 -9.81 23.16 -30.13
N ALA A 71 -9.76 23.92 -31.23
CA ALA A 71 -8.53 24.39 -31.85
C ALA A 71 -8.47 25.92 -31.90
N ARG A 72 -7.25 26.45 -31.91
CA ARG A 72 -6.92 27.83 -32.25
C ARG A 72 -6.27 27.81 -33.63
N CYS A 73 -6.86 28.53 -34.58
CA CYS A 73 -6.29 28.69 -35.91
C CYS A 73 -5.60 30.05 -35.99
N SER A 74 -4.34 30.07 -36.40
CA SER A 74 -3.57 31.31 -36.62
C SER A 74 -2.66 31.11 -37.82
N GLY A 75 -2.67 32.06 -38.76
CA GLY A 75 -1.75 32.04 -39.91
C GLY A 75 -1.85 30.77 -40.77
N LYS A 76 -3.08 30.31 -41.05
CA LYS A 76 -3.39 29.09 -41.84
C LYS A 76 -3.02 27.75 -41.19
N ASN A 77 -2.43 27.77 -39.99
CA ASN A 77 -2.13 26.59 -39.18
C ASN A 77 -3.11 26.45 -38.02
N MET A 78 -3.27 25.21 -37.53
CA MET A 78 -4.08 24.90 -36.36
C MET A 78 -3.22 24.38 -35.21
N GLU A 79 -3.51 24.88 -34.00
CA GLU A 79 -3.01 24.38 -32.73
C GLU A 79 -4.20 23.93 -31.87
N CYS A 80 -4.10 22.78 -31.21
CA CYS A 80 -5.16 22.33 -30.30
C CYS A 80 -5.10 23.11 -28.98
N LEU A 81 -6.26 23.41 -28.40
CA LEU A 81 -6.35 24.04 -27.09
C LEU A 81 -5.78 23.13 -25.99
N PHE A 82 -5.39 23.72 -24.86
CA PHE A 82 -4.81 22.99 -23.73
C PHE A 82 -5.71 21.82 -23.29
N GLY A 83 -5.11 20.63 -23.15
CA GLY A 83 -5.84 19.39 -22.84
C GLY A 83 -6.42 18.66 -24.06
N PHE A 84 -6.08 19.09 -25.28
CA PHE A 84 -6.44 18.39 -26.53
C PHE A 84 -5.19 18.10 -27.38
N THR A 85 -5.15 16.92 -27.99
CA THR A 85 -4.09 16.47 -28.91
C THR A 85 -4.57 16.49 -30.36
N LYS A 86 -3.65 16.79 -31.29
CA LYS A 86 -3.94 16.86 -32.72
C LYS A 86 -4.03 15.46 -33.33
N HIS A 87 -5.19 15.12 -33.89
CA HIS A 87 -5.43 13.89 -34.65
C HIS A 87 -6.02 14.24 -36.02
N GLY A 88 -5.16 14.33 -37.04
CA GLY A 88 -5.55 14.77 -38.39
C GLY A 88 -5.98 16.24 -38.41
N LYS A 89 -7.21 16.51 -38.89
CA LYS A 89 -7.84 17.84 -38.93
C LYS A 89 -8.77 18.11 -37.72
N ARG A 90 -8.64 17.35 -36.62
CA ARG A 90 -9.44 17.50 -35.39
C ARG A 90 -8.56 17.47 -34.15
N CYS A 91 -9.10 18.01 -33.06
CA CYS A 91 -8.49 17.97 -31.74
C CYS A 91 -9.29 17.03 -30.82
N LEU A 92 -8.63 16.04 -30.24
CA LEU A 92 -9.24 15.07 -29.32
C LEU A 92 -8.78 15.33 -27.89
N ARG A 93 -9.65 15.11 -26.89
CA ARG A 93 -9.32 15.36 -25.48
C ARG A 93 -8.22 14.41 -24.99
N ASP A 94 -7.16 14.94 -24.41
CA ASP A 94 -6.04 14.18 -23.88
C ASP A 94 -6.36 13.61 -22.48
N GLN A 95 -6.57 12.30 -22.42
CA GLN A 95 -6.81 11.60 -21.16
C GLN A 95 -5.57 11.58 -20.26
N LYS A 96 -4.35 11.67 -20.82
CA LYS A 96 -3.10 11.68 -20.04
C LYS A 96 -2.92 13.03 -19.33
N ILE A 97 -3.21 14.14 -20.01
CA ILE A 97 -3.15 15.48 -19.39
C ILE A 97 -4.17 15.59 -18.25
N ARG A 98 -5.40 15.10 -18.43
CA ARG A 98 -6.41 15.10 -17.35
C ARG A 98 -5.93 14.31 -16.13
N LYS A 99 -5.40 13.10 -16.34
CA LYS A 99 -4.87 12.26 -15.25
C LYS A 99 -3.66 12.91 -14.56
N ALA A 100 -2.80 13.58 -15.32
CA ALA A 100 -1.66 14.30 -14.76
C ALA A 100 -2.10 15.48 -13.88
N ILE A 101 -3.11 16.24 -14.31
CA ILE A 101 -3.69 17.34 -13.53
C ILE A 101 -4.32 16.80 -12.24
N GLU A 102 -5.10 15.72 -12.32
CA GLU A 102 -5.71 15.07 -11.14
C GLU A 102 -4.64 14.59 -10.14
N ALA A 103 -3.54 14.00 -10.62
CA ALA A 103 -2.44 13.56 -9.77
C ALA A 103 -1.67 14.72 -9.12
N ILE A 104 -1.47 15.83 -9.86
CA ILE A 104 -0.85 17.04 -9.32
C ILE A 104 -1.73 17.67 -8.24
N ASP A 105 -3.05 17.75 -8.46
CA ASP A 105 -4.00 18.27 -7.48
C ASP A 105 -3.97 17.45 -6.18
N GLU A 106 -3.92 16.11 -6.26
CA GLU A 106 -3.80 15.25 -5.08
C GLU A 106 -2.51 15.48 -4.30
N LEU A 107 -1.37 15.58 -4.99
CA LEU A 107 -0.08 15.82 -4.36
C LEU A 107 0.00 17.18 -3.66
N ILE A 108 -0.61 18.21 -4.26
CA ILE A 108 -0.66 19.56 -3.68
C ILE A 108 -1.54 19.57 -2.44
N ILE A 109 -2.71 18.94 -2.50
CA ILE A 109 -3.60 18.80 -1.34
C ILE A 109 -2.90 18.04 -0.21
N GLU A 110 -2.28 16.90 -0.50
CA GLU A 110 -1.57 16.10 0.50
C GLU A 110 -0.45 16.88 1.18
N LYS A 111 0.42 17.53 0.40
CA LYS A 111 1.55 18.30 0.95
C LYS A 111 1.08 19.54 1.71
N PHE A 112 0.15 20.30 1.15
CA PHE A 112 -0.32 21.55 1.74
C PHE A 112 -1.17 21.28 2.99
N CYS A 113 -2.18 20.42 2.91
CA CYS A 113 -3.01 20.06 4.06
C CYS A 113 -2.23 19.25 5.10
N GLY A 114 -1.27 18.41 4.70
CA GLY A 114 -0.35 17.72 5.61
C GLY A 114 0.49 18.71 6.43
N ASN A 115 1.18 19.65 5.77
CA ASN A 115 1.97 20.68 6.45
C ASN A 115 1.11 21.62 7.30
N TYR A 116 -0.09 21.96 6.84
CA TYR A 116 -1.04 22.77 7.59
C TYR A 116 -1.60 22.03 8.82
N SER A 117 -1.87 20.73 8.70
CA SER A 117 -2.29 19.91 9.85
C SER A 117 -1.18 19.77 10.90
N LEU A 118 0.08 19.70 10.47
CA LEU A 118 1.26 19.70 11.34
C LEU A 118 1.40 21.01 12.11
N SER A 119 1.18 22.16 11.47
CA SER A 119 1.28 23.46 12.13
C SER A 119 0.15 23.70 13.14
N LEU A 120 -1.02 23.09 12.94
CA LEU A 120 -2.15 23.14 13.88
C LEU A 120 -2.00 22.23 15.10
N CYS A 121 -1.04 21.31 15.12
CA CYS A 121 -0.76 20.46 16.29
C CYS A 121 -0.12 21.26 17.44
N LYS A 122 -0.88 22.12 18.12
CA LYS A 122 -0.48 22.90 19.31
C LYS A 122 0.99 23.38 19.30
N TRP A 123 1.42 23.95 18.18
CA TRP A 123 2.58 24.84 18.15
C TRP A 123 2.03 26.26 18.28
N THR A 124 2.35 26.94 19.39
CA THR A 124 2.26 28.40 19.46
C THR A 124 3.28 28.95 18.45
N GLY A 125 2.80 29.44 17.31
CA GLY A 125 3.56 29.67 16.07
C GLY A 125 4.72 30.66 16.13
N PRO A 126 5.37 30.89 14.97
CA PRO A 126 5.08 32.13 14.26
C PRO A 126 4.49 31.89 12.85
N LYS A 127 3.71 32.88 12.40
CA LYS A 127 3.17 32.96 11.03
C LYS A 127 4.30 33.02 10.02
N GLN A 128 4.14 32.33 8.89
CA GLN A 128 4.78 32.77 7.65
C GLN A 128 3.89 32.42 6.45
N GLU A 129 3.42 33.48 5.80
CA GLU A 129 3.00 33.50 4.40
C GLU A 129 4.26 33.40 3.53
N GLU A 130 4.26 32.55 2.50
CA GLU A 130 4.82 32.90 1.20
C GLU A 130 4.34 31.91 0.14
N GLY A 131 3.98 32.47 -1.02
CA GLY A 131 3.14 31.83 -2.01
C GLY A 131 3.81 30.85 -2.95
N GLN A 132 2.97 30.18 -3.72
CA GLN A 132 3.28 29.63 -5.04
C GLN A 132 1.96 29.41 -5.80
N ASP A 133 1.91 29.96 -7.00
CA ASP A 133 0.77 29.91 -7.91
C ASP A 133 0.61 28.54 -8.61
N ALA A 134 -0.65 28.31 -8.98
CA ALA A 134 -1.15 27.36 -9.99
C ALA A 134 -1.35 25.88 -9.58
N ALA A 135 -2.30 25.64 -8.66
CA ALA A 135 -3.27 24.53 -8.78
C ALA A 135 -4.42 24.72 -7.76
N ILE A 136 -5.51 25.38 -8.17
CA ILE A 136 -6.62 25.66 -7.25
C ILE A 136 -7.94 25.50 -7.97
N LYS A 137 -8.45 24.26 -7.98
CA LYS A 137 -9.88 23.99 -8.24
C LYS A 137 -10.57 23.25 -7.10
N ARG A 138 -9.82 22.86 -6.04
CA ARG A 138 -10.33 22.11 -4.86
C ARG A 138 -10.02 22.73 -3.50
N LEU A 139 -9.18 23.76 -3.40
CA LEU A 139 -8.98 24.53 -2.16
C LEU A 139 -10.00 25.67 -2.10
N ASN A 140 -10.56 25.93 -0.92
CA ASN A 140 -11.44 27.09 -0.73
C ASN A 140 -10.58 28.35 -0.61
N THR A 141 -10.95 29.38 -1.35
CA THR A 141 -10.30 30.71 -1.26
C THR A 141 -11.09 31.62 -0.33
N ARG A 142 -10.42 32.23 0.65
CA ARG A 142 -10.99 33.30 1.50
C ARG A 142 -10.29 34.61 1.17
N LYS A 143 -11.03 35.72 1.07
CA LYS A 143 -10.39 37.05 0.98
C LYS A 143 -9.90 37.48 2.36
N ASN A 144 -8.64 37.90 2.45
CA ASN A 144 -8.08 38.46 3.67
C ASN A 144 -8.51 39.92 3.86
N SER A 145 -8.11 40.53 4.97
CA SER A 145 -8.45 41.92 5.31
C SER A 145 -7.91 42.95 4.31
N GLN A 146 -6.96 42.56 3.45
CA GLN A 146 -6.37 43.39 2.39
C GLN A 146 -6.96 43.07 1.00
N GLY A 147 -7.96 42.19 0.92
CA GLY A 147 -8.61 41.80 -0.33
C GLY A 147 -7.89 40.73 -1.14
N LEU A 148 -6.77 40.18 -0.64
CA LEU A 148 -5.99 39.12 -1.27
C LEU A 148 -6.68 37.75 -1.07
N LEU A 149 -6.66 36.89 -2.07
CA LEU A 149 -7.20 35.52 -2.00
C LEU A 149 -6.20 34.61 -1.27
N GLU A 150 -6.52 34.23 -0.03
CA GLU A 150 -5.80 33.23 0.74
C GLU A 150 -6.40 31.84 0.52
N LEU A 151 -5.53 30.85 0.33
CA LEU A 151 -5.90 29.44 0.26
C LEU A 151 -6.06 28.87 1.67
N TYR A 152 -7.21 28.23 1.95
CA TYR A 152 -7.45 27.56 3.22
C TYR A 152 -7.80 26.07 3.01
N CYS A 153 -7.13 25.19 3.76
CA CYS A 153 -7.47 23.77 3.79
C CYS A 153 -8.68 23.54 4.73
N PRO A 154 -9.80 22.96 4.25
CA PRO A 154 -10.99 22.76 5.08
C PRO A 154 -10.72 21.79 6.23
N ILE A 155 -11.38 22.02 7.37
CA ILE A 155 -11.18 21.28 8.62
C ILE A 155 -11.31 19.75 8.44
N GLN A 156 -12.21 19.31 7.54
CA GLN A 156 -12.41 17.89 7.20
C GLN A 156 -11.17 17.23 6.59
N LEU A 157 -10.43 17.94 5.72
CA LEU A 157 -9.19 17.43 5.14
C LEU A 157 -8.03 17.52 6.15
N VAL A 158 -8.02 18.55 7.00
CA VAL A 158 -7.01 18.69 8.07
C VAL A 158 -7.06 17.51 9.04
N GLU A 159 -8.24 17.01 9.36
CA GLU A 159 -8.39 15.86 10.25
C GLU A 159 -7.95 14.53 9.61
N TYR A 160 -8.16 14.39 8.29
CA TYR A 160 -7.73 13.23 7.52
C TYR A 160 -6.20 13.14 7.42
N TYR A 161 -5.54 14.26 7.10
CA TYR A 161 -4.08 14.32 6.96
C TYR A 161 -3.34 14.50 8.30
N LYS A 162 -4.05 14.52 9.44
CA LYS A 162 -3.43 14.70 10.75
C LYS A 162 -2.53 13.50 11.09
N PRO A 163 -1.22 13.72 11.33
CA PRO A 163 -0.30 12.62 11.56
C PRO A 163 -0.59 11.93 12.89
N TYR A 164 -0.36 10.61 12.92
CA TYR A 164 -0.59 9.77 14.11
C TYR A 164 0.09 10.30 15.38
N ARG A 165 1.29 10.87 15.23
CA ARG A 165 2.05 11.46 16.36
C ARG A 165 1.29 12.61 17.03
N CYS A 166 0.62 13.47 16.25
CA CYS A 166 -0.18 14.56 16.81
C CYS A 166 -1.43 14.05 17.53
N ARG A 167 -2.09 13.04 16.95
CA ARG A 167 -3.27 12.41 17.58
C ARG A 167 -2.88 11.72 18.89
N ALA A 168 -1.77 10.99 18.90
CA ALA A 168 -1.24 10.36 20.10
C ALA A 168 -0.84 11.40 21.16
N TRP A 169 -0.23 12.52 20.75
CA TRP A 169 0.15 13.61 21.66
C TRP A 169 -1.07 14.28 22.31
N GLU A 170 -2.10 14.61 21.53
CA GLU A 170 -3.36 15.14 22.07
C GLU A 170 -4.04 14.16 23.03
N TRP A 171 -4.03 12.87 22.68
CA TRP A 171 -4.57 11.82 23.52
C TRP A 171 -3.78 11.67 24.83
N MET A 172 -2.44 11.67 24.75
CA MET A 172 -1.54 11.63 25.92
C MET A 172 -1.75 12.85 26.83
N LEU A 173 -1.96 14.03 26.26
CA LEU A 173 -2.28 15.23 27.05
C LEU A 173 -3.67 15.17 27.69
N SER A 174 -4.66 14.64 26.98
CA SER A 174 -6.04 14.49 27.49
C SER A 174 -6.10 13.49 28.65
N TYR A 175 -5.35 12.39 28.57
CA TYR A 175 -5.35 11.32 29.58
C TYR A 175 -4.18 11.40 30.59
N ARG A 176 -3.46 12.53 30.61
CA ARG A 176 -2.21 12.72 31.38
C ARG A 176 -2.34 12.30 32.85
N ASN A 177 -3.40 12.76 33.52
CA ASN A 177 -3.58 12.50 34.96
C ASN A 177 -3.82 11.01 35.24
N ILE A 178 -4.53 10.32 34.35
CA ILE A 178 -4.82 8.89 34.54
C ILE A 178 -3.59 8.05 34.20
N LEU A 179 -2.82 8.43 33.18
CA LEU A 179 -1.56 7.76 32.85
C LEU A 179 -0.53 7.91 33.99
N LEU A 180 -0.46 9.09 34.62
CA LEU A 180 0.43 9.33 35.77
C LEU A 180 0.10 8.46 36.99
N ILE A 181 -1.18 8.15 37.24
CA ILE A 181 -1.60 7.34 38.40
C ILE A 181 -1.58 5.84 38.07
N SER A 182 -2.03 5.44 36.89
CA SER A 182 -2.15 4.02 36.51
C SER A 182 -0.80 3.37 36.22
N CYS A 183 0.13 4.08 35.57
CA CYS A 183 1.45 3.54 35.23
C CYS A 183 2.26 3.01 36.43
N PRO A 184 2.40 3.75 37.56
CA PRO A 184 3.13 3.23 38.72
C PRO A 184 2.42 2.05 39.39
N LEU A 185 1.08 2.01 39.39
CA LEU A 185 0.32 0.89 39.95
C LEU A 185 0.55 -0.39 39.14
N VAL A 186 0.51 -0.30 37.81
CA VAL A 186 0.79 -1.43 36.91
C VAL A 186 2.24 -1.88 37.07
N PHE A 187 3.19 -0.95 37.10
CA PHE A 187 4.61 -1.29 37.29
C PHE A 187 4.84 -2.01 38.63
N LEU A 188 4.25 -1.50 39.71
CA LEU A 188 4.34 -2.13 41.03
C LEU A 188 3.73 -3.55 41.01
N ALA A 189 2.56 -3.73 40.40
CA ALA A 189 1.93 -5.04 40.27
C ALA A 189 2.80 -6.05 39.51
N VAL A 190 3.40 -5.63 38.38
CA VAL A 190 4.32 -6.46 37.59
C VAL A 190 5.57 -6.86 38.41
N VAL A 191 6.13 -5.93 39.18
CA VAL A 191 7.27 -6.21 40.07
C VAL A 191 6.90 -7.21 41.17
N ILE A 192 5.71 -7.08 41.78
CA ILE A 192 5.24 -8.03 42.80
C ILE A 192 5.03 -9.42 42.19
N LEU A 193 4.35 -9.51 41.05
CA LEU A 193 4.07 -10.78 40.37
C LEU A 193 5.34 -11.48 39.91
N SER A 194 6.30 -10.74 39.35
CA SER A 194 7.59 -11.30 38.92
C SER A 194 8.42 -11.83 40.11
N LYS A 195 8.44 -11.12 41.24
CA LYS A 195 9.06 -11.62 42.49
C LYS A 195 8.37 -12.87 43.02
N ALA A 196 7.03 -12.91 43.02
CA ALA A 196 6.26 -14.06 43.44
C ALA A 196 6.53 -15.28 42.55
N TYR A 197 6.55 -15.08 41.23
CA TYR A 197 6.86 -16.13 40.26
C TYR A 197 8.28 -16.68 40.46
N LEU A 198 9.28 -15.80 40.63
CA LEU A 198 10.65 -16.23 40.87
C LEU A 198 10.78 -17.05 42.17
N LYS A 199 10.11 -16.59 43.24
CA LYS A 199 10.08 -17.32 44.52
C LYS A 199 9.44 -18.71 44.36
N GLN A 200 8.33 -18.82 43.63
CA GLN A 200 7.70 -20.10 43.35
C GLN A 200 8.61 -21.02 42.52
N LYS A 201 9.26 -20.48 41.48
CA LYS A 201 10.20 -21.24 40.64
C LYS A 201 11.36 -21.82 41.47
N ILE A 202 11.94 -21.02 42.37
CA ILE A 202 13.00 -21.48 43.27
C ILE A 202 12.48 -22.55 44.23
N SER A 203 11.28 -22.39 44.79
CA SER A 203 10.68 -23.40 45.69
C SER A 203 10.50 -24.74 44.99
N LYS A 204 9.89 -24.75 43.80
CA LYS A 204 9.67 -25.98 43.02
C LYS A 204 10.98 -26.68 42.68
N ARG A 205 12.01 -25.91 42.27
CA ARG A 205 13.33 -26.48 41.98
C ARG A 205 14.00 -27.04 43.23
N ALA A 206 13.89 -26.36 44.37
CA ALA A 206 14.42 -26.83 45.64
C ALA A 206 13.72 -28.12 46.10
N GLU A 207 12.40 -28.23 45.96
CA GLU A 207 11.64 -29.44 46.28
C GLU A 207 12.10 -30.64 45.44
N GLN A 208 12.32 -30.44 44.13
CA GLN A 208 12.86 -31.50 43.26
C GLN A 208 14.24 -31.99 43.73
N LEU A 209 15.16 -31.06 44.03
CA LEU A 209 16.49 -31.40 44.51
C LEU A 209 16.46 -32.08 45.88
N TYR A 210 15.58 -31.62 46.77
CA TYR A 210 15.35 -32.23 48.07
C TYR A 210 14.89 -33.69 47.95
N ILE A 211 13.95 -33.99 47.07
CA ILE A 211 13.51 -35.37 46.81
C ILE A 211 14.68 -36.23 46.31
N GLN A 212 15.50 -35.72 45.40
CA GLN A 212 16.69 -36.43 44.92
C GLN A 212 17.72 -36.69 46.04
N VAL A 213 17.90 -35.74 46.97
CA VAL A 213 18.73 -35.93 48.16
C VAL A 213 18.18 -37.05 49.03
N CYS A 214 16.88 -37.04 49.34
CA CYS A 214 16.24 -38.09 50.13
C CYS A 214 16.45 -39.48 49.49
N GLN A 215 16.19 -39.61 48.18
CA GLN A 215 16.38 -40.86 47.45
C GLN A 215 17.83 -41.34 47.47
N THR A 216 18.79 -40.42 47.35
CA THR A 216 20.23 -40.77 47.38
C THR A 216 20.65 -41.25 48.77
N LEU A 217 20.17 -40.60 49.84
CA LEU A 217 20.46 -40.99 51.21
C LEU A 217 19.79 -42.32 51.60
N GLU A 218 18.54 -42.52 51.20
CA GLU A 218 17.78 -43.75 51.43
C GLU A 218 18.38 -44.94 50.67
N ALA A 219 18.79 -44.75 49.40
CA ALA A 219 19.47 -45.80 48.65
C ALA A 219 20.81 -46.21 49.28
N LYS A 220 21.52 -45.25 49.89
CA LYS A 220 22.76 -45.53 50.63
C LYS A 220 22.52 -46.28 51.94
N SER A 221 21.45 -45.95 52.69
CA SER A 221 21.15 -46.67 53.94
C SER A 221 20.74 -48.12 53.68
N GLN A 222 20.03 -48.40 52.57
CA GLN A 222 19.67 -49.76 52.16
C GLN A 222 20.87 -50.58 51.66
N ASN A 223 21.86 -49.94 51.01
CA ASN A 223 23.10 -50.59 50.56
C ASN A 223 24.10 -50.93 51.68
N ASN A 224 23.72 -50.76 52.95
CA ASN A 224 24.53 -51.18 54.10
C ASN A 224 24.90 -52.67 54.12
N MET A 225 24.19 -53.51 53.36
CA MET A 225 24.53 -54.92 53.21
C MET A 225 25.88 -55.17 52.51
N THR A 226 26.45 -54.19 51.80
CA THR A 226 27.75 -54.32 51.09
C THR A 226 28.92 -53.62 51.78
N GLY A 227 28.75 -53.12 53.01
CA GLY A 227 29.83 -52.48 53.80
C GLY A 227 30.24 -51.08 53.32
N GLY A 228 29.38 -50.39 52.56
CA GLY A 228 29.62 -49.02 52.09
C GLY A 228 29.30 -47.94 53.14
N GLU A 229 29.74 -46.71 52.90
CA GLU A 229 29.44 -45.56 53.78
C GLU A 229 27.95 -45.17 53.72
N THR A 230 27.27 -45.16 54.88
CA THR A 230 25.86 -44.75 55.09
C THR A 230 25.58 -43.27 54.87
N TRP A 231 26.62 -42.45 54.94
CA TRP A 231 26.52 -40.99 54.98
C TRP A 231 27.07 -40.35 53.70
N VAL A 232 26.73 -39.08 53.49
CA VAL A 232 27.22 -38.29 52.35
C VAL A 232 27.61 -36.90 52.80
N VAL A 233 28.71 -36.36 52.24
CA VAL A 233 29.12 -34.98 52.47
C VAL A 233 28.17 -34.02 51.75
N ALA A 234 27.58 -33.06 52.48
CA ALA A 234 26.60 -32.13 51.94
C ALA A 234 27.13 -31.30 50.75
N SER A 235 28.40 -30.87 50.80
CA SER A 235 29.03 -30.12 49.71
C SER A 235 29.17 -30.96 48.44
N HIS A 236 29.41 -32.27 48.56
CA HIS A 236 29.50 -33.16 47.40
C HIS A 236 28.14 -33.35 46.73
N LEU A 237 27.07 -33.52 47.53
CA LEU A 237 25.69 -33.55 47.01
C LEU A 237 25.35 -32.26 46.26
N ARG A 238 25.68 -31.10 46.83
CA ARG A 238 25.48 -29.82 46.16
C ARG A 238 26.17 -29.76 44.81
N ASP A 239 27.45 -30.15 44.77
CA ASP A 239 28.26 -29.99 43.57
C ASP A 239 27.87 -31.00 42.48
N HIS A 240 27.33 -32.17 42.85
CA HIS A 240 26.79 -33.16 41.93
C HIS A 240 25.39 -32.78 41.40
N LEU A 241 24.52 -32.23 42.25
CA LEU A 241 23.13 -31.96 41.92
C LEU A 241 22.88 -30.58 41.28
N LEU A 242 23.75 -29.59 41.53
CA LEU A 242 23.56 -28.22 41.02
C LEU A 242 24.37 -27.91 39.77
N THR A 243 23.70 -27.23 38.84
CA THR A 243 24.34 -26.62 37.66
C THR A 243 25.27 -25.47 38.09
N LEU A 244 26.30 -25.17 37.29
CA LEU A 244 27.25 -24.07 37.56
C LEU A 244 26.55 -22.72 37.84
N ASN A 245 25.46 -22.42 37.13
CA ASN A 245 24.70 -21.18 37.32
C ASN A 245 23.89 -21.17 38.63
N GLU A 246 23.36 -22.32 39.05
CA GLU A 246 22.63 -22.47 40.31
C GLU A 246 23.57 -22.35 41.51
N ARG A 247 24.82 -22.83 41.37
CA ARG A 247 25.87 -22.71 42.39
C ARG A 247 26.26 -21.26 42.67
N LYS A 248 26.30 -20.40 41.64
CA LYS A 248 26.67 -18.98 41.80
C LYS A 248 25.65 -18.20 42.63
N ASN A 249 24.35 -18.49 42.47
CA ASN A 249 23.28 -17.77 43.19
C ASN A 249 23.00 -18.34 44.58
N GLY A 250 23.26 -19.64 44.83
CA GLY A 250 23.16 -20.28 46.15
C GLY A 250 21.75 -20.39 46.77
N THR A 251 20.78 -19.60 46.30
CA THR A 251 19.44 -19.47 46.88
C THR A 251 18.63 -20.76 46.82
N VAL A 252 18.80 -21.55 45.76
CA VAL A 252 18.15 -22.86 45.60
C VAL A 252 18.69 -23.85 46.64
N TRP A 253 20.01 -23.96 46.77
CA TRP A 253 20.63 -24.88 47.72
C TRP A 253 20.33 -24.50 49.17
N TYR A 254 20.36 -23.20 49.49
CA TYR A 254 19.95 -22.72 50.81
C TYR A 254 18.53 -23.17 51.17
N LYS A 255 17.60 -23.16 50.20
CA LYS A 255 16.24 -23.64 50.41
C LYS A 255 16.18 -25.15 50.64
N VAL A 256 17.02 -25.93 49.95
CA VAL A 256 17.18 -27.38 50.17
C VAL A 256 17.72 -27.67 51.57
N GLU A 257 18.79 -26.99 52.00
CA GLU A 257 19.33 -27.15 53.35
C GLU A 257 18.30 -26.83 54.43
N GLN A 258 17.46 -25.81 54.21
CA GLN A 258 16.33 -25.48 55.09
C GLN A 258 15.25 -26.58 55.13
N MET A 259 15.03 -27.30 54.03
CA MET A 259 14.11 -28.45 54.00
C MET A 259 14.73 -29.64 54.74
N VAL A 260 15.99 -29.97 54.46
CA VAL A 260 16.72 -31.08 55.13
C VAL A 260 16.81 -30.84 56.64
N ARG A 261 17.09 -29.60 57.09
CA ARG A 261 17.13 -29.27 58.52
C ARG A 261 15.80 -29.45 59.24
N ARG A 262 14.69 -29.39 58.52
CA ARG A 262 13.33 -29.58 59.08
C ARG A 262 12.86 -31.03 58.97
N ASP A 263 13.51 -31.86 58.15
CA ASP A 263 13.19 -33.26 58.02
C ASP A 263 13.83 -34.03 59.19
N SER A 264 13.00 -34.63 60.03
CA SER A 264 13.47 -35.42 61.17
C SER A 264 14.16 -36.71 60.75
N ARG A 265 13.99 -37.17 59.50
CA ARG A 265 14.55 -38.43 58.99
C ARG A 265 16.03 -38.32 58.60
N ILE A 266 16.59 -37.12 58.55
CA ILE A 266 17.95 -36.87 58.08
C ILE A 266 18.77 -36.26 59.21
N ASP A 267 19.78 -37.00 59.66
CA ASP A 267 20.74 -36.51 60.64
C ASP A 267 21.83 -35.68 59.98
N GLN A 268 22.18 -34.56 60.63
CA GLN A 268 23.26 -33.68 60.20
C GLN A 268 24.26 -33.53 61.33
N TYR A 269 25.50 -33.95 61.09
CA TYR A 269 26.56 -33.86 62.09
C TYR A 269 27.93 -33.65 61.43
N PRO A 270 28.89 -33.01 62.13
CA PRO A 270 30.26 -32.90 61.64
C PRO A 270 31.00 -34.23 61.75
N LYS A 271 31.71 -34.63 60.71
CA LYS A 271 32.56 -35.82 60.67
C LYS A 271 33.90 -35.49 60.02
N LEU A 272 34.97 -36.11 60.52
CA LEU A 272 36.31 -35.98 59.93
C LEU A 272 36.39 -36.85 58.66
N VAL A 273 36.49 -36.19 57.50
CA VAL A 273 36.63 -36.84 56.21
C VAL A 273 37.97 -36.41 55.61
N LYS A 274 38.92 -37.34 55.51
CA LYS A 274 40.31 -37.06 55.05
C LYS A 274 41.02 -35.97 55.86
N GLY A 275 40.82 -35.94 57.19
CA GLY A 275 41.46 -34.98 58.09
C GLY A 275 40.76 -33.61 58.21
N GLU A 276 39.72 -33.36 57.41
CA GLU A 276 38.92 -32.13 57.48
C GLU A 276 37.55 -32.39 58.13
N SER A 277 37.11 -31.49 59.03
CA SER A 277 35.76 -31.56 59.59
C SER A 277 34.74 -31.10 58.54
N LYS A 278 33.86 -32.00 58.09
CA LYS A 278 32.83 -31.72 57.09
C LYS A 278 31.46 -32.13 57.62
N VAL A 279 30.43 -31.36 57.27
CA VAL A 279 29.04 -31.69 57.60
C VAL A 279 28.59 -32.84 56.70
N VAL A 280 28.19 -33.93 57.31
CA VAL A 280 27.66 -35.11 56.64
C VAL A 280 26.18 -35.26 56.93
N TRP A 281 25.46 -35.82 55.96
CA TRP A 281 24.04 -36.15 56.05
C TRP A 281 23.89 -37.67 56.02
N GLU A 282 23.04 -38.19 56.91
CA GLU A 282 22.77 -39.62 57.05
C GLU A 282 21.26 -39.84 57.20
N TRP A 283 20.76 -40.92 56.60
CA TRP A 283 19.35 -41.31 56.73
C TRP A 283 19.15 -42.09 58.04
N GLN A 284 18.19 -41.66 58.86
CA GLN A 284 17.77 -42.41 60.03
C GLN A 284 16.92 -43.62 59.61
N VAL A 285 17.34 -44.82 60.02
CA VAL A 285 16.64 -46.09 59.79
C VAL A 285 15.60 -46.32 60.87
#